data_AF-A0A961K563-F1
#
_entry.id   AF-A0A961K563-F1
#
_cell.length_a   1.000
_cell.length_b   1.000
_cell.length_c   1.000
_cell.angle_alpha   90.00
_cell.angle_beta   90.00
_cell.angle_gamma   90.00
#
_symmetry.space_group_name_H-M   'P 1'
#
loop_
_entity.id
_entity.type
_entity.pdbx_description
1 polymer ?
#
loop_
_entity_poly.entity_id
_entity_poly.type
_entity_poly.pdbx_seq_one_letter_code
_entity_poly.pdbx_strand_id
1 'polypeptide(L)' 'MKKDIHPEYHLVDVKMTDGTVVQMKTTWGKEGDTLSLEIDPSSHPA' A
#
# COMPACT_ATOMS: atom_id res chain seq x y z
N MET A 1 -10.04 12.11 9.95
CA MET A 1 -10.77 12.46 8.72
C MET A 1 -11.67 13.63 9.02
N LYS A 2 -11.12 14.83 8.88
CA LYS A 2 -11.94 16.05 8.79
C LYS A 2 -12.53 16.09 7.40
N LYS A 3 -13.83 16.39 7.33
CA LYS A 3 -14.55 16.60 6.07
C LYS A 3 -13.81 17.64 5.23
N ASP A 4 -13.70 17.39 3.92
CA ASP A 4 -13.18 18.30 2.89
C ASP A 4 -11.65 18.60 2.88
N ILE A 5 -10.86 18.09 3.83
CA ILE A 5 -9.40 18.29 3.82
C ILE A 5 -8.56 17.01 3.93
N HIS A 6 -9.21 15.84 4.00
CA HIS A 6 -8.51 14.56 4.00
C HIS A 6 -8.64 13.88 2.64
N PRO A 7 -7.54 13.32 2.10
CA PRO A 7 -7.62 12.46 0.93
C PRO A 7 -8.51 11.24 1.23
N GLU A 8 -9.10 10.68 0.18
CA GLU A 8 -9.88 9.46 0.31
C GLU A 8 -8.95 8.28 0.63
N TYR A 9 -9.28 7.56 1.70
CA TYR A 9 -8.59 6.33 2.05
C TYR A 9 -9.31 5.16 1.42
N HIS A 10 -8.58 4.37 0.64
CA HIS A 10 -9.08 3.18 -0.02
C HIS A 10 -8.16 2.00 0.28
N LEU A 11 -8.65 0.79 0.00
CA LEU A 11 -7.86 -0.42 0.11
C LEU A 11 -7.04 -0.59 -1.17
N VAL A 12 -5.74 -0.85 -1.00
CA VAL A 12 -4.83 -1.26 -2.07
C VAL A 12 -4.18 -2.58 -1.70
N ASP A 13 -3.79 -3.31 -2.74
CA ASP A 13 -3.05 -4.55 -2.60
C ASP A 13 -1.55 -4.25 -2.68
N VAL A 14 -0.83 -4.45 -1.58
CA VAL A 14 0.62 -4.27 -1.53
C VAL A 14 1.27 -5.62 -1.77
N LYS A 15 1.97 -5.75 -2.89
CA LYS A 15 2.75 -6.93 -3.25
C LYS A 15 4.19 -6.77 -2.77
N MET A 16 4.58 -7.64 -1.86
CA MET A 16 5.93 -7.74 -1.27
C MET A 16 6.89 -8.48 -2.22
N THR A 17 8.20 -8.42 -1.96
CA THR A 17 9.21 -9.08 -2.82
C THR A 17 9.17 -10.61 -2.76
N ASP A 18 8.60 -11.18 -1.69
CA ASP A 18 8.36 -12.61 -1.51
C ASP A 18 7.10 -13.12 -2.27
N GLY A 19 6.34 -12.21 -2.89
CA GLY A 19 5.09 -12.51 -3.58
C GLY A 19 3.85 -12.48 -2.70
N THR A 20 3.99 -12.24 -1.39
CA THR A 20 2.85 -12.06 -0.48
C THR A 20 2.10 -10.78 -0.83
N VAL A 21 0.77 -10.84 -0.83
CA VAL A 21 -0.11 -9.69 -1.05
C VAL A 21 -0.77 -9.32 0.26
N VAL A 22 -0.60 -8.07 0.68
CA VAL A 22 -1.16 -7.53 1.92
C VAL A 22 -2.11 -6.40 1.57
N GLN A 23 -3.35 -6.48 2.06
CA GLN A 23 -4.29 -5.38 1.93
C GLN A 23 -3.98 -4.29 2.96
N MET A 24 -3.71 -3.08 2.46
CA MET A 24 -3.45 -1.92 3.30
C MET A 24 -4.41 -0.79 2.95
N LYS A 25 -4.89 -0.08 3.97
CA LYS A 25 -5.68 1.14 3.78
C LYS A 25 -4.74 2.32 3.61
N THR A 26 -4.74 2.93 2.43
CA THR A 26 -3.82 4.01 2.06
C THR A 26 -4.55 5.10 1.28
N THR A 27 -3.93 6.27 1.15
CA THR A 27 -4.40 7.37 0.28
C THR A 27 -3.67 7.40 -1.07
N TRP A 28 -2.77 6.46 -1.30
CA TRP A 28 -1.98 6.31 -2.51
C TRP A 28 -2.71 5.40 -3.49
N GLY A 29 -2.76 5.82 -4.76
CA GLY A 29 -3.38 5.04 -5.83
C GLY A 29 -4.90 5.22 -5.91
N LYS A 30 -5.58 4.14 -6.29
CA LYS A 30 -7.03 4.02 -6.38
C LYS A 30 -7.48 2.71 -5.73
N GLU A 31 -8.77 2.58 -5.44
CA GLU A 31 -9.32 1.34 -4.90
C GLU A 31 -9.05 0.15 -5.84
N GLY A 32 -8.41 -0.89 -5.31
CA GLY A 32 -8.02 -2.09 -6.06
C GLY A 32 -6.72 -1.97 -6.86
N ASP A 33 -5.97 -0.87 -6.71
CA ASP A 33 -4.63 -0.74 -7.30
C ASP A 33 -3.63 -1.67 -6.60
N THR A 34 -2.64 -2.16 -7.35
CA THR A 34 -1.62 -3.08 -6.83
C THR A 34 -0.27 -2.37 -6.76
N LEU A 35 0.19 -2.09 -5.55
CA LEU A 35 1.51 -1.53 -5.29
C LEU A 35 2.55 -2.64 -5.20
N SER A 36 3.44 -2.76 -6.19
CA SER A 36 4.56 -3.72 -6.15
C SER A 36 5.80 -3.06 -5.52
N LEU A 37 6.29 -3.62 -4.43
CA LEU A 37 7.52 -3.20 -3.77
C LEU A 37 8.73 -3.87 -4.44
N GLU A 38 9.71 -3.09 -4.87
CA GLU A 38 10.97 -3.61 -5.41
C GLU A 38 11.95 -4.01 -4.31
N ILE A 39 11.87 -3.33 -3.16
CA ILE A 39 12.67 -3.59 -1.96
C ILE A 39 11.74 -3.45 -0.75
N ASP A 40 11.82 -4.42 0.16
CA ASP A 40 11.07 -4.42 1.41
C ASP A 40 11.97 -4.85 2.60
N PRO A 41 11.51 -4.74 3.85
CA PRO A 41 12.33 -5.03 5.05
C PRO A 41 12.89 -6.45 5.14
N SER A 42 12.29 -7.43 4.44
CA SER A 42 12.84 -8.78 4.36
C SER A 42 14.09 -8.84 3.48
N SER A 43 14.21 -7.91 2.52
CA SER A 43 15.32 -7.82 1.58
C SER A 43 16.36 -6.75 1.96
N HIS A 44 16.03 -5.80 2.83
CA HIS A 44 16.96 -4.78 3.33
C HIS A 44 17.30 -5.00 4.82
N PRO A 45 18.52 -5.48 5.15
CA PRO A 45 18.94 -5.62 6.55
C PRO A 45 19.02 -4.24 7.23
N ALA A 46 18.70 -4.20 8.52
CA ALA A 46 18.64 -3.00 9.35
C ALA A 46 20.03 -2.42 9.69
#